data_AF-A0A382T739-F1
#
_entry.id   AF-A0A382T739-F1
#
_cell.length_a   1.000
_cell.length_b   1.000
_cell.length_c   1.000
_cell.angle_alpha   90.00
_cell.angle_beta   90.00
_cell.angle_gamma   90.00
#
_symmetry.space_group_name_H-M   'P 1'
#
loop_
_entity.id
_entity.type
_entity.pdbx_description
1 polymer ?
#
loop_
_entity_poly.entity_id
_entity_poly.type
_entity_poly.pdbx_seq_one_letter_code
_entity_poly.pdbx_strand_id
1 'polypeptide(L)' 'MEAIIVATGRSIQHVRGIANNIKIEAKRLNMMVLGIEGSEFSEWVLIDLGEVIVHIMTEKTRAF' A
#
# COMPACT_ATOMS: atom_id res chain seq x y z
N MET A 1 3.43 16.49 0.91
CA MET A 1 3.94 15.14 1.16
C MET A 1 4.86 15.20 2.36
N GLU A 2 4.48 14.52 3.44
CA GLU A 2 5.16 14.55 4.74
C GLU A 2 5.96 13.29 5.03
N ALA A 3 5.47 12.12 4.55
CA ALA A 3 6.16 10.85 4.78
C ALA A 3 5.97 9.85 3.62
N ILE A 4 6.98 8.99 3.47
CA ILE A 4 6.90 7.75 2.69
C ILE A 4 6.95 6.59 3.68
N ILE A 5 5.95 5.72 3.63
CA ILE A 5 5.96 4.46 4.38
C ILE A 5 6.28 3.34 3.41
N VAL A 6 7.26 2.50 3.75
CA VAL A 6 7.60 1.29 3.00
C VAL A 6 7.29 0.07 3.86
N ALA A 7 6.40 -0.78 3.37
CA ALA A 7 6.00 -2.03 4.00
C ALA A 7 6.37 -3.23 3.12
N THR A 8 6.80 -4.32 3.74
CA THR A 8 7.14 -5.56 3.04
C THR A 8 6.08 -6.63 3.29
N GLY A 9 5.50 -7.18 2.23
CA GLY A 9 4.67 -8.38 2.25
C GLY A 9 5.48 -9.65 1.96
N ARG A 10 5.02 -10.80 2.45
CA ARG A 10 5.70 -12.10 2.26
C ARG A 10 5.22 -12.86 1.01
N SER A 11 4.11 -12.45 0.42
CA SER A 11 3.52 -13.00 -0.79
C SER A 11 2.62 -11.94 -1.43
N ILE A 12 2.22 -12.15 -2.69
CA ILE A 12 1.28 -11.26 -3.39
C ILE A 12 -0.04 -11.14 -2.62
N GLN A 13 -0.57 -12.25 -2.08
CA GLN A 13 -1.78 -12.24 -1.25
C GLN A 13 -1.58 -11.42 0.04
N HIS A 14 -0.40 -11.48 0.67
CA HIS A 14 -0.10 -10.67 1.85
C HIS A 14 -0.03 -9.19 1.51
N VAL A 15 0.63 -8.82 0.39
CA VAL A 15 0.65 -7.43 -0.11
C VAL A 15 -0.77 -6.89 -0.34
N ARG A 16 -1.63 -7.65 -1.03
CA ARG A 16 -3.03 -7.28 -1.23
C ARG A 16 -3.80 -7.16 0.08
N GLY A 17 -3.58 -8.08 1.03
CA GLY A 17 -4.19 -8.04 2.35
C GLY A 17 -3.85 -6.77 3.12
N ILE A 18 -2.56 -6.39 3.13
CA ILE A 18 -2.10 -5.13 3.75
C ILE A 18 -2.76 -3.93 3.06
N ALA A 19 -2.76 -3.88 1.72
CA ALA A 19 -3.34 -2.78 0.96
C ALA A 19 -4.85 -2.61 1.24
N ASN A 20 -5.60 -3.73 1.25
CA ASN A 20 -7.01 -3.73 1.59
C ASN A 20 -7.26 -3.26 3.03
N ASN A 21 -6.44 -3.70 3.98
CA ASN A 21 -6.56 -3.27 5.36
C ASN A 21 -6.33 -1.76 5.51
N ILE A 22 -5.31 -1.21 4.83
CA ILE A 22 -5.06 0.24 4.82
C ILE A 22 -6.26 1.00 4.25
N LYS A 23 -6.88 0.51 3.17
CA LYS A 23 -8.08 1.14 2.59
C LYS A 23 -9.26 1.16 3.59
N ILE A 24 -9.48 0.06 4.29
CA ILE A 24 -10.54 -0.06 5.30
C ILE A 24 -10.28 0.91 6.46
N GLU A 25 -9.06 0.94 6.98
CA GLU A 25 -8.68 1.81 8.10
C GLU A 25 -8.67 3.29 7.71
N ALA A 26 -8.17 3.63 6.53
CA ALA A 26 -8.22 5.00 6.01
C ALA A 26 -9.67 5.50 5.94
N LYS A 27 -10.58 4.68 5.41
CA LYS A 27 -12.02 5.01 5.40
C LYS A 27 -12.58 5.15 6.82
N ARG A 28 -12.20 4.26 7.75
CA ARG A 28 -12.64 4.31 9.16
C ARG A 28 -12.18 5.59 9.86
N LEU A 29 -11.01 6.09 9.51
CA LEU A 29 -10.41 7.31 10.07
C LEU A 29 -10.81 8.60 9.31
N ASN A 30 -11.70 8.51 8.33
CA ASN A 30 -12.05 9.61 7.42
C ASN A 30 -10.83 10.22 6.68
N MET A 31 -9.79 9.41 6.46
CA MET A 31 -8.67 9.79 5.61
C MET A 31 -9.05 9.65 4.14
N MET A 32 -8.59 10.60 3.33
CA MET A 32 -8.79 10.56 1.89
C MET A 32 -7.79 9.60 1.24
N VAL A 33 -8.29 8.69 0.40
CA VAL A 33 -7.46 7.86 -0.48
C VAL A 33 -7.53 8.47 -1.87
N LEU A 34 -6.45 9.11 -2.31
CA LEU A 34 -6.39 9.80 -3.60
C LEU A 34 -6.21 8.82 -4.77
N GLY A 35 -5.49 7.73 -4.52
CA GLY A 35 -5.19 6.73 -5.55
C GLY A 35 -4.69 5.42 -4.98
N ILE A 36 -4.95 4.34 -5.71
CA ILE A 36 -4.36 3.02 -5.46
C ILE A 36 -3.90 2.45 -6.80
N GLU A 37 -2.63 2.08 -6.88
CA GLU A 37 -2.02 1.50 -8.07
C GLU A 37 -1.52 0.08 -7.78
N GLY A 38 -1.64 -0.84 -8.75
CA GLY A 38 -1.09 -2.20 -8.67
C GLY A 38 -1.91 -3.24 -7.87
N SER A 39 -3.10 -2.90 -7.35
CA SER A 39 -3.79 -3.74 -6.36
C SER A 39 -4.31 -5.12 -6.82
N GLU A 40 -4.54 -5.35 -8.11
CA GLU A 40 -5.21 -6.59 -8.56
C GLU A 40 -4.26 -7.79 -8.70
N PHE A 41 -3.02 -7.59 -9.16
CA PHE A 41 -2.07 -8.69 -9.44
C PHE A 41 -0.60 -8.36 -9.16
N SER A 42 -0.28 -7.20 -8.59
CA SER A 42 1.10 -6.76 -8.48
C SER A 42 1.81 -7.30 -7.24
N GLU A 43 3.13 -7.52 -7.38
CA GLU A 43 4.04 -7.70 -6.26
C GLU A 43 4.33 -6.38 -5.53
N TRP A 44 3.83 -5.25 -6.04
CA TRP A 44 3.95 -3.91 -5.49
C TRP A 44 2.66 -3.10 -5.65
N VAL A 45 2.17 -2.54 -4.54
CA VAL A 45 1.03 -1.65 -4.47
C VAL A 45 1.49 -0.29 -3.94
N LEU A 46 0.99 0.78 -4.56
CA LEU A 46 1.14 2.15 -4.08
C LEU A 46 -0.24 2.65 -3.63
N ILE A 47 -0.30 3.24 -2.44
CA ILE A 47 -1.49 3.91 -1.92
C ILE A 47 -1.13 5.36 -1.62
N ASP A 48 -1.85 6.27 -2.25
CA ASP A 48 -1.75 7.70 -2.01
C ASP A 48 -2.84 8.14 -1.03
N LEU A 49 -2.43 8.61 0.15
CA LEU A 49 -3.29 9.14 1.21
C LEU A 49 -3.20 10.69 1.29
N GLY A 50 -2.69 11.34 0.24
CA GLY A 50 -2.45 12.78 0.16
C GLY A 50 -1.13 13.21 0.78
N GLU A 51 -1.07 13.24 2.11
CA GLU A 51 0.13 13.67 2.83
C GLU A 51 1.15 12.53 2.98
N VAL A 52 0.67 11.28 2.98
CA VAL A 52 1.48 10.07 3.13
C VAL A 52 1.30 9.18 1.90
N ILE A 53 2.41 8.68 1.36
CA ILE A 53 2.41 7.64 0.32
C ILE A 53 2.91 6.33 0.92
N VAL A 54 2.15 5.26 0.74
CA VAL A 54 2.49 3.93 1.25
C VAL A 54 2.87 3.02 0.08
N HIS A 55 4.09 2.51 0.13
CA HIS A 55 4.60 1.49 -0.79
C HIS A 55 4.56 0.13 -0.10
N ILE A 56 3.85 -0.83 -0.68
CA ILE A 56 3.70 -2.18 -0.14
C ILE A 56 4.21 -3.14 -1.19
N MET A 57 5.31 -3.82 -0.93
CA MET A 57 5.98 -4.66 -1.92
C MET A 57 6.39 -6.00 -1.35
N THR A 58 6.52 -7.03 -2.19
CA THR A 58 7.17 -8.26 -1.73
C THR A 58 8.64 -8.01 -1.44
N GLU A 59 9.25 -8.85 -0.59
CA GLU A 59 10.69 -8.77 -0.32
C GLU A 59 11.51 -8.88 -1.61
N LYS A 60 11.12 -9.78 -2.51
CA LYS A 60 11.75 -9.94 -3.83
C LYS A 60 11.70 -8.63 -4.62
N THR A 61 10.53 -8.01 -4.77
CA THR A 61 10.37 -6.76 -5.52
C THR A 61 11.15 -5.61 -4.90
N ARG A 62 11.28 -5.58 -3.57
CA ARG A 62 12.05 -4.55 -2.85
C ARG A 62 13.57 -4.66 -3.07
N ALA A 63 14.07 -5.85 -3.38
CA ALA A 63 15.50 -6.11 -3.51
C ALA A 63 16.08 -5.70 -4.88
N PHE A 64 15.23 -5.29 -5.83
CA PHE A 64 15.62 -4.75 -7.15
C PHE A 64 15.51 -3.23 -7.17
#